data_AF-F9GB39-F1
#
_entry.id   AF-F9GB39-F1
#
_cell.length_a   1.000
_cell.length_b   1.000
_cell.length_c   1.000
_cell.angle_alpha   90.00
_cell.angle_beta   90.00
_cell.angle_gamma   90.00
#
_symmetry.space_group_name_H-M   'P 1'
#
loop_
_entity.id
_entity.type
_entity.pdbx_description
1 polymer ?
#
loop_
_entity_poly.entity_id
_entity_poly.type
_entity_poly.pdbx_seq_one_letter_code
_entity_poly.pdbx_strand_id
1 'polypeptide(L)'
;KLIVRTTTRDRMLKSAENWVAGFFGLEWTNNATIEVIIEAAGFNNSLAGDLNCPNTAKADYKSPVEAWVEIYLQDATSRFNNMTDGFKWTLADVYAAQKMCPLETVAYGFSRFCDLFTYKEWQSFSYSIDLSFSSGAAFHSATG
;
A
#
# COMPACT_ATOMS: atom_id res chain seq x y z
N LYS A 1 -13.63 -8.56 29.99
CA LYS A 1 -12.52 -8.10 29.12
C LYS A 1 -13.08 -7.86 27.73
N LEU A 2 -12.69 -6.79 27.06
CA LEU A 2 -13.05 -6.51 25.66
C LEU A 2 -12.33 -7.49 24.73
N ILE A 3 -12.97 -7.85 23.62
CA ILE A 3 -12.37 -8.70 22.60
C ILE A 3 -11.96 -7.82 21.42
N VAL A 4 -10.68 -7.84 21.08
CA VAL A 4 -10.11 -7.16 19.90
C VAL A 4 -9.70 -8.24 18.91
N ARG A 5 -10.16 -8.14 17.65
CA ARG A 5 -9.84 -9.12 16.62
C ARG A 5 -8.76 -8.61 15.68
N THR A 6 -7.79 -9.45 15.36
CA THR A 6 -6.74 -9.18 14.38
C THR A 6 -6.39 -10.47 13.61
N THR A 7 -5.46 -10.39 12.66
CA THR A 7 -5.00 -11.54 11.88
C THR A 7 -3.61 -12.01 12.31
N THR A 8 -3.22 -13.22 11.90
CA THR A 8 -1.86 -13.76 12.14
C THR A 8 -0.75 -13.04 11.37
N ARG A 9 -1.06 -12.05 10.51
CA ARG A 9 -0.04 -11.28 9.81
C ARG A 9 0.69 -10.37 10.80
N ASP A 10 2.03 -10.48 10.86
CA ASP A 10 2.87 -9.81 11.88
C ASP A 10 2.55 -8.32 12.07
N ARG A 11 2.45 -7.55 10.97
CA ARG A 11 2.11 -6.12 11.01
C ARG A 11 0.72 -5.85 11.58
N MET A 12 -0.25 -6.76 11.40
CA MET A 12 -1.61 -6.63 11.92
C MET A 12 -1.67 -6.94 13.40
N LEU A 13 -0.99 -8.02 13.83
CA LEU A 13 -0.90 -8.39 15.25
C LEU A 13 -0.20 -7.29 16.06
N LYS A 14 0.98 -6.84 15.62
CA LYS A 14 1.71 -5.76 16.29
C LYS A 14 0.91 -4.46 16.32
N SER A 15 0.18 -4.13 15.26
CA SER A 15 -0.70 -2.94 15.26
C SER A 15 -1.80 -3.05 16.32
N ALA A 16 -2.43 -4.23 16.45
CA ALA A 16 -3.45 -4.47 17.46
C ALA A 16 -2.88 -4.37 18.88
N GLU A 17 -1.72 -4.98 19.14
CA GLU A 17 -1.01 -4.92 20.43
C GLU A 17 -0.64 -3.48 20.81
N ASN A 18 -0.09 -2.70 19.88
CA ASN A 18 0.26 -1.30 20.11
C ASN A 18 -0.99 -0.44 20.35
N TRP A 19 -2.08 -0.71 19.62
CA TRP A 19 -3.35 0.00 19.81
C TRP A 19 -3.94 -0.26 21.21
N VAL A 20 -4.01 -1.52 21.65
CA VAL A 20 -4.55 -1.85 22.99
C VAL A 20 -3.64 -1.34 24.11
N ALA A 21 -2.31 -1.37 23.92
CA ALA A 21 -1.36 -0.81 24.87
C ALA A 21 -1.50 0.71 24.98
N GLY A 22 -1.73 1.42 23.88
CA GLY A 22 -2.00 2.85 23.88
C GLY A 22 -3.33 3.21 24.55
N PHE A 23 -4.37 2.38 24.38
CA PHE A 23 -5.70 2.64 24.95
C PHE A 23 -5.81 2.28 26.44
N PHE A 24 -5.27 1.13 26.87
CA PHE A 24 -5.43 0.60 28.23
C PHE A 24 -4.15 0.61 29.09
N GLY A 25 -3.01 1.04 28.54
CA GLY A 25 -1.69 0.93 29.18
C GLY A 25 -1.04 -0.43 28.96
N LEU A 26 0.19 -0.62 29.46
CA LEU A 26 0.96 -1.86 29.26
C LEU A 26 0.31 -3.10 29.91
N GLU A 27 -0.48 -2.89 30.96
CA GLU A 27 -1.30 -3.90 31.64
C GLU A 27 -2.65 -4.13 30.94
N TRP A 28 -2.74 -3.85 29.63
CA TRP A 28 -3.96 -3.96 28.83
C TRP A 28 -4.58 -5.35 28.88
N THR A 29 -3.78 -6.39 29.13
CA THR A 29 -4.23 -7.78 29.24
C THR A 29 -5.24 -7.99 30.38
N ASN A 30 -5.30 -7.07 31.36
CA ASN A 30 -6.35 -7.06 32.39
C ASN A 30 -7.71 -6.60 31.86
N ASN A 31 -7.73 -5.80 30.79
CA ASN A 31 -8.90 -5.13 30.25
C ASN A 31 -9.37 -5.70 28.90
N ALA A 32 -8.43 -6.20 28.08
CA ALA A 32 -8.69 -6.71 26.73
C ALA A 32 -8.00 -8.06 26.47
N THR A 33 -8.57 -8.82 25.54
CA THR A 33 -7.99 -10.03 24.97
C THR A 33 -7.93 -9.87 23.46
N ILE A 34 -6.78 -10.19 22.85
CA ILE A 34 -6.64 -10.22 21.39
C ILE A 34 -7.02 -11.61 20.89
N GLU A 35 -8.05 -11.67 20.07
CA GLU A 35 -8.42 -12.85 19.29
C GLU A 35 -7.70 -12.79 17.94
N VAL A 36 -6.78 -13.72 17.72
CA VAL A 36 -5.96 -13.79 16.50
C VAL A 36 -6.57 -14.81 15.54
N ILE A 37 -7.03 -14.32 14.39
CA ILE A 37 -7.65 -15.14 13.33
C ILE A 37 -6.56 -15.56 12.33
N ILE A 38 -6.53 -16.85 11.99
CA ILE A 38 -5.55 -17.40 11.05
C ILE A 38 -5.74 -16.77 9.66
N GLU A 39 -4.67 -16.18 9.13
CA GLU A 39 -4.60 -15.63 7.79
C GLU A 39 -3.77 -16.55 6.90
N ALA A 40 -4.43 -17.60 6.41
CA ALA A 40 -3.87 -18.58 5.49
C ALA A 40 -4.99 -19.17 4.61
N ALA A 41 -4.61 -19.71 3.46
CA ALA A 41 -5.55 -20.41 2.58
C ALA A 41 -6.23 -21.58 3.33
N GLY A 42 -7.55 -21.71 3.15
CA GLY A 42 -8.35 -22.75 3.79
C GLY A 42 -8.88 -22.39 5.19
N PHE A 43 -8.56 -21.20 5.71
CA PHE A 43 -9.11 -20.69 6.97
C PHE A 43 -10.05 -19.51 6.74
N ASN A 44 -11.30 -19.63 7.19
CA ASN A 44 -12.27 -18.55 7.09
C ASN A 44 -11.85 -17.35 7.95
N ASN A 45 -11.53 -16.24 7.30
CA ASN A 45 -11.12 -15.01 7.95
C ASN A 45 -11.81 -13.80 7.32
N SER A 46 -12.77 -13.21 8.02
CA SER A 46 -13.51 -12.04 7.52
C SER A 46 -12.69 -10.75 7.49
N LEU A 47 -11.50 -10.72 8.13
CA LEU A 47 -10.57 -9.59 8.08
C LEU A 47 -9.61 -9.67 6.89
N ALA A 48 -9.50 -10.82 6.23
CA ALA A 48 -8.65 -11.08 5.06
C ALA A 48 -9.32 -12.12 4.15
N GLY A 49 -10.45 -11.71 3.55
CA GLY A 49 -11.34 -12.60 2.80
C GLY A 49 -10.79 -13.04 1.43
N ASP A 50 -9.81 -12.32 0.89
CA ASP A 50 -9.18 -12.59 -0.41
C ASP A 50 -8.57 -13.99 -0.49
N LEU A 51 -7.98 -14.48 0.60
CA LEU A 51 -7.39 -15.82 0.68
C LEU A 51 -8.41 -16.97 0.56
N ASN A 52 -9.70 -16.68 0.69
CA ASN A 52 -10.80 -17.64 0.54
C ASN A 52 -11.65 -17.36 -0.71
N CYS A 53 -11.29 -16.39 -1.54
CA CYS A 53 -11.98 -16.10 -2.80
C CYS A 53 -11.26 -16.82 -3.96
N PRO A 54 -11.82 -17.92 -4.51
CA PRO A 54 -11.15 -18.68 -5.58
C PRO A 54 -10.92 -17.85 -6.85
N ASN A 55 -11.73 -16.80 -7.02
CA ASN A 55 -11.65 -15.92 -8.17
C ASN A 55 -10.71 -14.73 -7.96
N THR A 56 -10.04 -14.57 -6.81
CA THR A 56 -9.22 -13.37 -6.50
C THR A 56 -8.19 -13.02 -7.57
N ALA A 57 -7.70 -14.01 -8.33
CA ALA A 57 -6.77 -13.80 -9.43
C ALA A 57 -7.37 -13.06 -10.65
N LYS A 58 -8.70 -12.89 -10.69
CA LYS A 58 -9.40 -12.10 -11.71
C LYS A 58 -9.36 -10.59 -11.45
N ALA A 59 -8.96 -10.15 -10.26
CA ALA A 59 -8.76 -8.75 -9.97
C ALA A 59 -7.54 -8.21 -10.73
N ASP A 60 -7.71 -7.11 -11.45
CA ASP A 60 -6.63 -6.44 -12.17
C ASP A 60 -6.34 -5.07 -11.56
N TYR A 61 -5.34 -5.03 -10.69
CA TYR A 61 -4.86 -3.81 -10.04
C TYR A 61 -3.65 -3.17 -10.74
N LYS A 62 -3.22 -3.72 -11.89
CA LYS A 62 -1.97 -3.34 -12.56
C LYS A 62 -2.21 -2.61 -13.88
N SER A 63 -3.01 -3.18 -14.79
CA SER A 63 -3.15 -2.61 -16.15
C SER A 63 -3.67 -1.17 -16.14
N PRO A 64 -4.66 -0.79 -15.29
CA PRO A 64 -5.10 0.60 -15.21
C PRO A 64 -4.01 1.56 -14.71
N VAL A 65 -3.15 1.08 -13.80
CA VAL A 65 -2.03 1.85 -13.25
C VAL A 65 -0.95 2.04 -14.30
N GLU A 66 -0.60 0.99 -15.03
CA GLU A 66 0.39 1.02 -16.11
C GLU A 66 -0.03 1.99 -17.22
N ALA A 67 -1.28 1.89 -17.69
CA ALA A 67 -1.84 2.80 -18.69
C ALA A 67 -1.81 4.27 -18.22
N TRP A 68 -2.06 4.52 -16.94
CA TRP A 68 -2.01 5.88 -16.40
C TRP A 68 -0.57 6.40 -16.25
N VAL A 69 0.35 5.58 -15.73
CA VAL A 69 1.78 5.89 -15.60
C VAL A 69 2.40 6.27 -16.94
N GLU A 70 2.04 5.57 -18.02
CA GLU A 70 2.48 5.89 -19.38
C GLU A 70 2.05 7.28 -19.86
N ILE A 71 1.01 7.85 -19.27
CA ILE A 71 0.50 9.19 -19.64
C ILE A 71 1.20 10.26 -18.80
N TYR A 72 1.11 10.20 -17.47
CA TYR A 72 1.47 11.35 -16.64
C TYR A 72 2.97 11.48 -16.35
N LEU A 73 3.76 10.40 -16.51
CA LEU A 73 5.20 10.42 -16.20
C LEU A 73 6.11 10.74 -17.39
N GLN A 74 5.57 11.00 -18.57
CA GLN A 74 6.39 11.31 -19.76
C GLN A 74 7.32 12.52 -19.53
N ASP A 75 6.75 13.62 -19.02
CA ASP A 75 7.50 14.85 -18.77
C ASP A 75 8.53 14.68 -17.64
N ALA A 76 8.14 14.00 -16.56
CA ALA A 76 9.03 13.70 -15.45
C ALA A 76 10.21 12.82 -15.89
N THR A 77 9.94 11.79 -16.71
CA THR A 77 10.98 10.88 -17.23
C THR A 77 11.95 11.61 -18.14
N SER A 78 11.44 12.51 -18.99
CA SER A 78 12.30 13.36 -19.83
C SER A 78 13.16 14.29 -18.98
N ARG A 79 12.58 14.90 -17.94
CA ARG A 79 13.31 15.75 -16.98
C ARG A 79 14.42 14.98 -16.25
N PHE A 80 14.13 13.77 -15.75
CA PHE A 80 15.11 12.93 -15.06
C PHE A 80 16.28 12.56 -15.98
N ASN A 81 15.99 12.14 -17.21
CA ASN A 81 17.03 11.83 -18.19
C ASN A 81 17.92 13.04 -18.53
N ASN A 82 17.37 14.27 -18.52
CA ASN A 82 18.16 15.48 -18.71
C ASN A 82 19.01 15.89 -17.49
N MET A 83 18.73 15.31 -16.32
CA MET A 83 19.46 15.58 -15.07
C MET A 83 20.53 14.52 -14.78
N THR A 84 20.62 13.45 -15.56
CA THR A 84 21.54 12.33 -15.31
C THR A 84 22.35 11.97 -16.54
N ASP A 85 23.68 11.96 -16.37
CA ASP A 85 24.60 11.45 -17.38
C ASP A 85 24.91 9.96 -17.13
N GLY A 86 24.89 9.15 -18.19
CA GLY A 86 25.29 7.73 -18.13
C GLY A 86 24.23 6.76 -17.59
N PHE A 87 23.05 7.24 -17.20
CA PHE A 87 21.91 6.41 -16.84
C PHE A 87 20.66 6.87 -17.59
N LYS A 88 19.90 5.92 -18.15
CA LYS A 88 18.64 6.19 -18.84
C LYS A 88 17.47 5.73 -18.00
N TRP A 89 16.70 6.68 -17.49
CA TRP A 89 15.47 6.44 -16.73
C TRP A 89 14.36 5.93 -17.65
N THR A 90 13.70 4.86 -17.22
CA THR A 90 12.42 4.40 -17.76
C THR A 90 11.24 4.95 -16.96
N LEU A 91 10.02 4.89 -17.51
CA LEU A 91 8.79 5.21 -16.77
C LEU A 91 8.67 4.40 -15.48
N ALA A 92 9.05 3.11 -15.52
CA ALA A 92 9.02 2.23 -14.37
C ALA A 92 9.99 2.68 -13.26
N ASP A 93 11.20 3.12 -13.63
CA ASP A 93 12.19 3.65 -12.68
C ASP A 93 11.70 4.94 -12.03
N VAL A 94 11.11 5.84 -12.81
CA VAL A 94 10.57 7.11 -12.32
C VAL A 94 9.36 6.88 -11.41
N TYR A 95 8.48 5.94 -11.75
CA TYR A 95 7.37 5.54 -10.88
C TYR A 95 7.87 4.85 -9.59
N ALA A 96 8.95 4.06 -9.69
CA ALA A 96 9.60 3.50 -8.51
C ALA A 96 10.19 4.59 -7.62
N ALA A 97 10.83 5.61 -8.20
CA ALA A 97 11.32 6.78 -7.49
C ALA A 97 10.18 7.54 -6.77
N GLN A 98 9.00 7.69 -7.38
CA GLN A 98 7.83 8.25 -6.67
C GLN A 98 7.42 7.39 -5.46
N LYS A 99 7.40 6.06 -5.59
CA LYS A 99 7.08 5.15 -4.48
C LYS A 99 8.08 5.19 -3.33
N MET A 100 9.34 5.54 -3.60
CA MET A 100 10.37 5.66 -2.56
C MET A 100 10.07 6.77 -1.57
N CYS A 101 9.51 7.90 -2.02
CA CYS A 101 9.19 9.05 -1.15
C CYS A 101 8.36 8.66 0.09
N PRO A 102 7.14 8.09 -0.04
CA PRO A 102 6.33 7.74 1.13
C PRO A 102 6.98 6.63 1.99
N LEU A 103 7.66 5.66 1.37
CA LEU A 103 8.30 4.55 2.10
C LEU A 103 9.46 5.04 2.96
N GLU A 104 10.38 5.82 2.38
CA GLU A 104 11.51 6.40 3.11
C GLU A 104 11.05 7.42 4.14
N THR A 105 10.03 8.22 3.84
CA THR A 105 9.53 9.22 4.80
C THR A 105 9.01 8.54 6.07
N VAL A 106 8.27 7.44 5.96
CA VAL A 106 7.78 6.70 7.14
C VAL A 106 8.90 5.94 7.85
N ALA A 107 9.88 5.41 7.11
CA ALA A 107 10.98 4.63 7.68
C ALA A 107 12.07 5.48 8.34
N TYR A 108 12.42 6.62 7.75
CA TYR A 108 13.58 7.45 8.11
C TYR A 108 13.22 8.88 8.52
N GLY A 109 11.95 9.26 8.42
CA GLY A 109 11.44 10.60 8.77
C GLY A 109 11.56 11.64 7.64
N PHE A 110 12.22 11.32 6.52
CA PHE A 110 12.30 12.15 5.33
C PHE A 110 12.67 11.32 4.09
N SER A 111 12.47 11.88 2.89
CA SER A 111 12.99 11.30 1.65
C SER A 111 13.35 12.38 0.63
N ARG A 112 14.52 12.25 0.01
CA ARG A 112 14.94 13.15 -1.07
C ARG A 112 14.21 12.90 -2.37
N PHE A 113 13.61 11.72 -2.54
CA PHE A 113 12.78 11.44 -3.70
C PHE A 113 11.52 12.32 -3.74
N CYS A 114 11.06 12.80 -2.58
CA CYS A 114 9.88 13.67 -2.52
C CYS A 114 10.06 14.99 -3.30
N ASP A 115 11.28 15.54 -3.28
CA ASP A 115 11.62 16.83 -3.88
C ASP A 115 11.80 16.76 -5.41
N LEU A 116 11.89 15.56 -5.98
CA LEU A 116 12.12 15.37 -7.42
C LEU A 116 10.86 15.55 -8.28
N PHE A 117 9.69 15.57 -7.64
CA PHE A 117 8.39 15.58 -8.29
C PHE A 117 7.61 16.84 -7.94
N THR A 118 6.87 17.35 -8.93
CA THR A 118 5.98 18.49 -8.76
C THR A 118 4.70 18.08 -8.03
N TYR A 119 3.98 19.06 -7.48
CA TYR A 119 2.68 18.79 -6.86
C TYR A 119 1.67 18.11 -7.81
N LYS A 120 1.64 18.49 -9.08
CA LYS A 120 0.76 17.86 -10.08
C LYS A 120 1.13 16.40 -10.33
N GLU A 121 2.42 16.07 -10.36
CA GLU A 121 2.90 14.69 -10.47
C GLU A 121 2.54 13.87 -9.23
N TRP A 122 2.54 14.48 -8.04
CA TRP A 122 2.02 13.84 -6.81
C TRP A 122 0.52 13.59 -6.85
N GLN A 123 -0.27 14.52 -7.38
CA GLN A 123 -1.71 14.29 -7.58
C GLN A 123 -1.96 13.13 -8.55
N SER A 124 -1.22 13.07 -9.65
CA SER A 124 -1.32 11.96 -10.60
C SER A 124 -0.85 10.63 -10.02
N PHE A 125 0.18 10.65 -9.16
CA PHE A 125 0.61 9.48 -8.39
C PHE A 125 -0.47 9.01 -7.42
N SER A 126 -1.11 9.92 -6.68
CA SER A 126 -2.24 9.57 -5.81
C SER A 126 -3.35 8.89 -6.63
N TYR A 127 -3.68 9.43 -7.81
CA TYR A 127 -4.68 8.83 -8.68
C TYR A 127 -4.26 7.45 -9.21
N SER A 128 -2.97 7.20 -9.42
CA SER A 128 -2.49 5.86 -9.79
C SER A 128 -2.71 4.84 -8.67
N ILE A 129 -2.60 5.26 -7.40
CA ILE A 129 -2.95 4.42 -6.24
C ILE A 129 -4.46 4.20 -6.17
N ASP A 130 -5.27 5.24 -6.40
CA ASP A 130 -6.73 5.13 -6.44
C ASP A 130 -7.19 4.14 -7.52
N LEU A 131 -6.59 4.20 -8.72
CA LEU A 131 -6.86 3.23 -9.78
C LEU A 131 -6.55 1.80 -9.33
N SER A 132 -5.39 1.58 -8.71
CA SER A 132 -4.97 0.25 -8.23
C SER A 132 -5.94 -0.33 -7.21
N PHE A 133 -6.36 0.47 -6.22
CA PHE A 133 -7.35 0.02 -5.23
C PHE A 133 -8.72 -0.16 -5.84
N SER A 134 -9.14 0.79 -6.69
CA SER A 134 -10.46 0.78 -7.32
C SER A 134 -10.68 -0.49 -8.15
N SER A 135 -9.68 -0.91 -8.93
CA SER A 135 -9.77 -2.08 -9.81
C SER A 135 -9.30 -3.38 -9.16
N GLY A 136 -8.57 -3.31 -8.04
CA GLY A 136 -8.07 -4.47 -7.32
C GLY A 136 -8.97 -4.97 -6.19
N ALA A 137 -9.53 -4.07 -5.40
CA ALA A 137 -10.16 -4.40 -4.12
C ALA A 137 -11.36 -3.49 -3.77
N ALA A 138 -11.99 -2.89 -4.79
CA ALA A 138 -13.19 -2.09 -4.62
C ALA A 138 -14.13 -2.27 -5.83
N PHE A 139 -15.08 -1.34 -6.01
CA PHE A 139 -16.23 -1.50 -6.91
C PHE A 139 -15.93 -1.72 -8.40
N HIS A 140 -14.71 -1.46 -8.89
CA HIS A 140 -14.33 -1.78 -10.27
C HIS A 140 -13.57 -3.12 -10.38
N SER A 141 -13.32 -3.80 -9.27
CA SER A 141 -12.75 -5.15 -9.27
C SER A 141 -13.76 -6.18 -9.76
N ALA A 142 -13.30 -7.12 -10.57
CA ALA A 142 -14.10 -8.25 -11.01
C ALA A 142 -14.46 -9.23 -9.87
N THR A 143 -13.87 -9.05 -8.68
CA THR A 143 -14.04 -9.94 -7.53
C THR A 143 -14.65 -9.27 -6.29
N GLY A 144 -15.06 -8.00 -6.42
CA GLY A 144 -15.53 -7.18 -5.30
C GLY A 144 -14.41 -6.41 -4.61
#